data_AF-A0A9E2I036-F1
#
_entry.id   AF-A0A9E2I036-F1
#
_cell.length_a   1.000
_cell.length_b   1.000
_cell.length_c   1.000
_cell.angle_alpha   90.00
_cell.angle_beta   90.00
_cell.angle_gamma   90.00
#
_symmetry.space_group_name_H-M   'P 1'
#
loop_
_entity.id
_entity.type
_entity.pdbx_description
1 polymer ?
#
loop_
_entity_poly.entity_id
_entity_poly.type
_entity_poly.pdbx_seq_one_letter_code
_entity_poly.pdbx_strand_id
1 'polypeptide(L)'
;KLSQQTTAVMVTLPSHAADNGGELIYGLAETGVNVFRINTAHDSPQVWKAMADVIAVINTGRTENNKVKIFVDLAGPKIRTGRIRKIDLPVVVGSNKGMKEVHLFGGGAFSTRPETTDARTLRKEPARIAVEKKFFGRLKEDARVKVIDSNGKKVFINITELHDNYAKGVIEKKVYLDHTAKLYRKQHQGAVLNVEMQAEPIRLYKDDLLVISELDVEGRAAVCNEEGNVVEPALIGSSFRGIVPRIKVGEKVFIDDGKIGLEVVSKDELSITCKVTHAKAGGSLLKEEKGINFPDTRIKTAALTEKDTENALSVIEFADHLSISFCQSAEDVRDLQKLLTDNNRSDIGIIAKIETKQAISKMPEILEQLLGWEKSGVMIARGDLAIEVGFQNMAHIQEALLDICDAAHMPVIWATQVLESQMKNNLPSRAEVTDAAMAGRAECVMLNKGPFATDTISVLIHILDDMHSLFKKNRQLLKKEMLW
;
A
#
# COMPACT_ATOMS: atom_id res chain seq x y z
N LYS A 1 35.99 -3.56 21.80
CA LYS A 1 34.96 -3.06 20.87
C LYS A 1 33.65 -3.75 21.24
N LEU A 2 32.67 -3.00 21.76
CA LEU A 2 31.30 -3.50 21.98
C LEU A 2 30.79 -4.09 20.65
N SER A 3 30.10 -5.24 20.70
CA SER A 3 29.71 -5.97 19.48
C SER A 3 28.81 -5.10 18.60
N GLN A 4 29.08 -5.11 17.30
CA GLN A 4 28.26 -4.44 16.30
C GLN A 4 26.89 -5.12 16.25
N GLN A 5 25.84 -4.30 16.24
CA GLN A 5 24.46 -4.71 16.00
C GLN A 5 24.38 -5.55 14.72
N THR A 6 23.64 -6.67 14.77
CA THR A 6 23.62 -7.69 13.71
C THR A 6 22.36 -7.68 12.87
N THR A 7 21.29 -7.01 13.31
CA THR A 7 20.00 -6.99 12.63
C THR A 7 20.04 -6.11 11.38
N ALA A 8 19.71 -6.69 10.22
CA ALA A 8 19.67 -5.96 8.96
C ALA A 8 18.47 -5.00 8.90
N VAL A 9 18.64 -3.87 8.22
CA VAL A 9 17.55 -2.93 7.92
C VAL A 9 17.20 -3.05 6.44
N MET A 10 15.93 -3.38 6.18
CA MET A 10 15.33 -3.41 4.85
C MET A 10 14.38 -2.23 4.68
N VAL A 11 14.43 -1.55 3.52
CA VAL A 11 13.52 -0.44 3.22
C VAL A 11 12.85 -0.63 1.86
N THR A 12 11.54 -0.44 1.82
CA THR A 12 10.77 -0.46 0.56
C THR A 12 11.04 0.79 -0.25
N LEU A 13 11.41 0.62 -1.52
CA LEU A 13 11.58 1.74 -2.44
C LEU A 13 10.23 2.25 -2.96
N PRO A 14 10.00 3.58 -2.98
CA PRO A 14 8.88 4.15 -3.70
C PRO A 14 9.13 4.11 -5.22
N SER A 15 8.07 4.20 -6.00
CA SER A 15 8.11 4.08 -7.47
C SER A 15 8.95 5.14 -8.18
N HIS A 16 9.22 6.26 -7.51
CA HIS A 16 10.09 7.35 -7.98
C HIS A 16 11.52 7.28 -7.43
N ALA A 17 11.90 6.17 -6.79
CA ALA A 17 13.21 6.07 -6.13
C ALA A 17 14.39 6.22 -7.09
N ALA A 18 14.24 5.79 -8.34
CA ALA A 18 15.25 5.92 -9.39
C ALA A 18 15.20 7.27 -10.12
N ASP A 19 14.25 8.16 -9.79
CA ASP A 19 14.13 9.47 -10.42
C ASP A 19 15.29 10.38 -9.99
N ASN A 20 15.51 11.48 -10.73
CA ASN A 20 16.61 12.44 -10.46
C ASN A 20 17.98 11.75 -10.32
N GLY A 21 18.26 10.74 -11.14
CA GLY A 21 19.52 9.99 -11.07
C GLY A 21 19.66 9.10 -9.82
N GLY A 22 18.57 8.83 -9.10
CA GLY A 22 18.57 7.94 -7.95
C GLY A 22 18.99 8.57 -6.63
N GLU A 23 18.96 9.91 -6.51
CA GLU A 23 19.33 10.66 -5.29
C GLU A 23 18.73 10.05 -4.00
N LEU A 24 17.48 9.59 -4.05
CA LEU A 24 16.84 8.94 -2.90
C LEU A 24 17.55 7.63 -2.51
N ILE A 25 17.88 6.77 -3.49
CA ILE A 25 18.55 5.50 -3.22
C ILE A 25 19.95 5.75 -2.67
N TYR A 26 20.69 6.72 -3.21
CA TYR A 26 22.00 7.13 -2.68
C TYR A 26 21.88 7.59 -1.22
N GLY A 27 20.96 8.51 -0.92
CA GLY A 27 20.76 9.01 0.44
C GLY A 27 20.38 7.90 1.43
N LEU A 28 19.49 6.98 1.03
CA LEU A 28 19.12 5.84 1.88
C LEU A 28 20.31 4.87 2.08
N ALA A 29 21.12 4.63 1.06
CA ALA A 29 22.26 3.73 1.14
C ALA A 29 23.37 4.26 2.08
N GLU A 30 23.46 5.57 2.29
CA GLU A 30 24.37 6.20 3.25
C GLU A 30 23.87 6.09 4.71
N THR A 31 22.56 5.91 4.94
CA THR A 31 21.98 5.81 6.29
C THR A 31 22.12 4.43 6.95
N GLY A 32 22.77 3.46 6.30
CA GLY A 32 23.03 2.13 6.87
C GLY A 32 22.04 1.04 6.44
N VAL A 33 21.18 1.30 5.45
CA VAL A 33 20.31 0.27 4.84
C VAL A 33 21.15 -0.89 4.29
N ASN A 34 20.66 -2.11 4.51
CA ASN A 34 21.31 -3.33 4.02
C ASN A 34 20.57 -3.93 2.84
N VAL A 35 19.25 -3.75 2.77
CA VAL A 35 18.42 -4.35 1.73
C VAL A 35 17.41 -3.34 1.22
N PHE A 36 17.31 -3.18 -0.10
CA PHE A 36 16.21 -2.47 -0.73
C PHE A 36 15.14 -3.46 -1.19
N ARG A 37 13.90 -3.23 -0.75
CA ARG A 37 12.74 -4.00 -1.20
C ARG A 37 12.08 -3.34 -2.40
N ILE A 38 11.91 -4.09 -3.47
CA ILE A 38 11.10 -3.76 -4.65
C ILE A 38 9.81 -4.58 -4.57
N ASN A 39 8.65 -3.92 -4.62
CA ASN A 39 7.35 -4.59 -4.53
C ASN A 39 6.68 -4.65 -5.91
N THR A 40 6.54 -5.85 -6.47
CA THR A 40 6.01 -6.04 -7.83
C THR A 40 4.48 -5.98 -7.93
N ALA A 41 3.78 -5.81 -6.80
CA ALA A 41 2.36 -5.45 -6.80
C ALA A 41 2.11 -4.04 -7.40
N HIS A 42 3.16 -3.26 -7.60
CA HIS A 42 3.14 -1.93 -8.18
C HIS A 42 4.24 -1.78 -9.24
N ASP A 43 4.10 -0.76 -10.08
CA ASP A 43 5.09 -0.38 -11.09
C ASP A 43 5.28 -1.43 -12.20
N SER A 44 6.37 -1.31 -12.95
CA SER A 44 6.66 -2.13 -14.13
C SER A 44 8.12 -2.61 -14.14
N PRO A 45 8.46 -3.62 -14.95
CA PRO A 45 9.83 -4.10 -15.09
C PRO A 45 10.86 -3.02 -15.36
N GLN A 46 10.51 -2.00 -16.16
CA GLN A 46 11.41 -0.88 -16.47
C GLN A 46 11.73 -0.05 -15.22
N VAL A 47 10.75 0.17 -14.35
CA VAL A 47 10.91 0.92 -13.10
C VAL A 47 11.77 0.12 -12.12
N TRP A 48 11.51 -1.19 -11.98
CA TRP A 48 12.30 -2.07 -11.11
C TRP A 48 13.76 -2.16 -11.56
N LYS A 49 13.98 -2.30 -12.88
CA LYS A 49 15.33 -2.32 -13.47
C LYS A 49 16.07 -1.01 -13.21
N ALA A 50 15.42 0.13 -13.36
CA ALA A 50 16.03 1.44 -13.07
C ALA A 50 16.49 1.56 -11.60
N MET A 51 15.70 1.04 -10.65
CA MET A 51 16.11 0.97 -9.24
C MET A 51 17.33 0.06 -9.07
N ALA A 52 17.31 -1.13 -9.68
CA ALA A 52 18.41 -2.07 -9.62
C ALA A 52 19.71 -1.52 -10.21
N ASP A 53 19.63 -0.76 -11.31
CA ASP A 53 20.78 -0.12 -11.95
C ASP A 53 21.46 0.90 -11.03
N VAL A 54 20.67 1.74 -10.34
CA VAL A 54 21.20 2.68 -9.35
C VAL A 54 21.90 1.93 -8.20
N ILE A 55 21.29 0.86 -7.70
CA ILE A 55 21.86 0.03 -6.62
C ILE A 55 23.15 -0.65 -7.08
N ALA A 56 23.21 -1.14 -8.32
CA ALA A 56 24.41 -1.73 -8.89
C ALA A 56 25.56 -0.71 -8.95
N VAL A 57 25.29 0.54 -9.35
CA VAL A 57 26.27 1.63 -9.33
C VAL A 57 26.78 1.89 -7.91
N ILE A 58 25.88 2.00 -6.92
CA ILE A 58 26.24 2.18 -5.50
C ILE A 58 27.16 1.04 -5.01
N ASN A 59 26.91 -0.18 -5.46
CA ASN A 59 27.67 -1.36 -5.06
C ASN A 59 29.06 -1.44 -5.71
N THR A 60 29.37 -0.68 -6.77
CA THR A 60 30.72 -0.66 -7.37
C THR A 60 31.80 -0.17 -6.41
N GLY A 61 31.45 0.70 -5.46
CA GLY A 61 32.35 1.23 -4.43
C GLY A 61 32.35 0.44 -3.11
N ARG A 62 31.64 -0.70 -3.03
CA ARG A 62 31.43 -1.46 -1.79
C ARG A 62 32.12 -2.82 -1.84
N THR A 63 32.62 -3.28 -0.70
CA THR A 63 33.11 -4.66 -0.54
C THR A 63 31.93 -5.63 -0.57
N GLU A 64 32.19 -6.91 -0.88
CA GLU A 64 31.14 -7.94 -0.99
C GLU A 64 30.23 -7.98 0.26
N ASN A 65 30.84 -7.92 1.45
CA ASN A 65 30.11 -7.96 2.73
C ASN A 65 29.31 -6.68 3.05
N ASN A 66 29.53 -5.59 2.30
CA ASN A 66 28.88 -4.29 2.50
C ASN A 66 27.96 -3.88 1.35
N LYS A 67 27.80 -4.73 0.33
CA LYS A 67 26.86 -4.49 -0.76
C LYS A 67 25.44 -4.40 -0.24
N VAL A 68 24.68 -3.46 -0.78
CA VAL A 68 23.23 -3.39 -0.55
C VAL A 68 22.57 -4.44 -1.42
N LYS A 69 21.72 -5.26 -0.81
CA LYS A 69 21.01 -6.34 -1.50
C LYS A 69 19.66 -5.87 -2.05
N ILE A 70 19.19 -6.53 -3.10
CA ILE A 70 17.88 -6.33 -3.69
C ILE A 70 16.97 -7.49 -3.30
N PHE A 71 15.93 -7.17 -2.54
CA PHE A 71 14.85 -8.07 -2.22
C PHE A 71 13.65 -7.75 -3.10
N VAL A 72 13.13 -8.73 -3.83
CA VAL A 72 11.92 -8.54 -4.64
C VAL A 72 10.75 -9.27 -4.00
N ASP A 73 9.69 -8.52 -3.74
CA ASP A 73 8.43 -9.04 -3.21
C ASP A 73 7.44 -9.29 -4.36
N LEU A 74 7.12 -10.56 -4.60
CA LEU A 74 6.09 -10.96 -5.57
C LEU A 74 4.70 -10.62 -5.02
N ALA A 75 3.77 -10.25 -5.88
CA ALA A 75 2.48 -9.70 -5.44
C ALA A 75 1.58 -10.78 -4.80
N GLY A 76 1.63 -12.00 -5.35
CA GLY A 76 0.80 -13.12 -4.95
C GLY A 76 -0.70 -12.89 -5.23
N PRO A 77 -1.55 -13.84 -4.81
CA PRO A 77 -2.98 -13.86 -5.14
C PRO A 77 -3.84 -12.95 -4.23
N LYS A 78 -3.42 -11.71 -3.97
CA LYS A 78 -4.16 -10.80 -3.08
C LYS A 78 -5.53 -10.44 -3.67
N ILE A 79 -6.60 -10.79 -2.96
CA ILE A 79 -7.98 -10.47 -3.36
C ILE A 79 -8.27 -9.00 -3.09
N ARG A 80 -8.93 -8.32 -4.03
CA ARG A 80 -9.24 -6.89 -3.96
C ARG A 80 -10.68 -6.59 -4.35
N THR A 81 -11.19 -5.46 -3.86
CA THR A 81 -12.43 -4.85 -4.35
C THR A 81 -12.25 -4.33 -5.77
N GLY A 82 -13.25 -4.52 -6.62
CA GLY A 82 -13.28 -4.03 -7.99
C GLY A 82 -13.52 -2.52 -8.12
N ARG A 83 -13.78 -2.10 -9.36
CA ARG A 83 -14.09 -0.72 -9.72
C ARG A 83 -15.41 -0.28 -9.12
N ILE A 84 -15.58 1.02 -8.91
CA ILE A 84 -16.80 1.67 -8.44
C ILE A 84 -17.33 2.54 -9.58
N ARG A 85 -18.64 2.51 -9.80
CA ARG A 85 -19.26 3.27 -10.88
C ARG A 85 -18.99 4.76 -10.71
N LYS A 86 -18.79 5.46 -11.82
CA LYS A 86 -18.59 6.90 -11.82
C LYS A 86 -19.93 7.61 -12.04
N ILE A 87 -20.19 8.62 -11.23
CA ILE A 87 -21.42 9.43 -11.27
C ILE A 87 -21.09 10.92 -11.33
N ASP A 88 -22.06 11.72 -11.77
CA ASP A 88 -21.97 13.18 -11.76
C ASP A 88 -22.05 13.69 -10.32
N LEU A 89 -20.89 13.97 -9.73
CA LEU A 89 -20.75 14.57 -8.42
C LEU A 89 -19.83 15.79 -8.52
N PRO A 90 -20.09 16.84 -7.71
CA PRO A 90 -19.23 17.99 -7.67
C PRO A 90 -17.79 17.61 -7.32
N VAL A 91 -16.84 18.14 -8.09
CA VAL A 91 -15.41 18.02 -7.83
C VAL A 91 -15.05 18.88 -6.63
N VAL A 92 -14.40 18.27 -5.65
CA VAL A 92 -13.93 18.95 -4.45
C VAL A 92 -12.60 19.64 -4.74
N VAL A 93 -12.55 20.95 -4.50
CA VAL A 93 -11.32 21.76 -4.60
C VAL A 93 -11.05 22.48 -3.28
N GLY A 94 -9.78 22.59 -2.91
CA GLY A 94 -9.35 23.26 -1.67
C GLY A 94 -9.47 22.41 -0.40
N SER A 95 -9.17 23.01 0.75
CA SER A 95 -9.18 22.35 2.06
C SER A 95 -9.64 23.32 3.15
N ASN A 96 -10.14 22.81 4.27
CA ASN A 96 -10.38 23.62 5.47
C ASN A 96 -9.18 23.56 6.46
N LYS A 97 -8.13 22.81 6.12
CA LYS A 97 -6.94 22.60 6.96
C LYS A 97 -5.74 23.44 6.55
N GLY A 98 -5.89 24.31 5.55
CA GLY A 98 -4.81 25.15 5.02
C GLY A 98 -5.03 25.54 3.56
N MET A 99 -4.20 26.46 3.08
CA MET A 99 -4.21 26.91 1.69
C MET A 99 -3.84 25.77 0.74
N LYS A 100 -4.48 25.74 -0.42
CA LYS A 100 -4.24 24.78 -1.47
C LYS A 100 -3.95 25.47 -2.78
N GLU A 101 -2.95 24.97 -3.48
CA GLU A 101 -2.68 25.35 -4.85
C GLU A 101 -3.75 24.75 -5.77
N VAL A 102 -4.16 25.54 -6.77
CA VAL A 102 -5.11 25.16 -7.82
C VAL A 102 -4.65 25.74 -9.15
N HIS A 103 -4.91 25.02 -10.24
CA HIS A 103 -4.57 25.46 -11.58
C HIS A 103 -5.83 25.68 -12.41
N LEU A 104 -6.01 26.89 -12.92
CA LEU A 104 -7.10 27.23 -13.83
C LEU A 104 -6.62 27.09 -15.27
N PHE A 105 -7.35 26.35 -16.10
CA PHE A 105 -7.00 26.14 -17.51
C PHE A 105 -8.06 26.73 -18.43
N GLY A 106 -7.61 27.45 -19.46
CA GLY A 106 -8.50 28.08 -20.42
C GLY A 106 -8.84 27.20 -21.62
N GLY A 107 -10.08 26.72 -21.71
CA GLY A 107 -10.62 26.04 -22.90
C GLY A 107 -11.14 24.64 -22.66
N GLY A 108 -11.97 24.16 -23.59
CA GLY A 108 -12.68 22.88 -23.50
C GLY A 108 -11.82 21.63 -23.73
N ALA A 109 -10.51 21.77 -23.96
CA ALA A 109 -9.59 20.63 -24.03
C ALA A 109 -9.20 20.10 -22.64
N PHE A 110 -9.49 20.86 -21.58
CA PHE A 110 -9.16 20.51 -20.21
C PHE A 110 -10.41 20.10 -19.43
N SER A 111 -10.21 19.27 -18.41
CA SER A 111 -11.23 18.82 -17.47
C SER A 111 -11.03 19.44 -16.09
N THR A 112 -12.15 19.63 -15.37
CA THR A 112 -12.11 20.00 -13.95
C THR A 112 -12.00 18.73 -13.13
N ARG A 113 -10.92 18.60 -12.34
CA ARG A 113 -10.60 17.41 -11.55
C ARG A 113 -10.04 17.78 -10.17
N PRO A 114 -10.24 16.95 -9.14
CA PRO A 114 -9.78 17.24 -7.79
C PRO A 114 -8.24 17.20 -7.69
N GLU A 115 -7.71 17.60 -6.53
CA GLU A 115 -6.31 17.31 -6.17
C GLU A 115 -6.12 15.80 -6.21
N THR A 116 -5.20 15.33 -7.05
CA THR A 116 -4.83 13.92 -7.13
C THR A 116 -3.50 13.69 -6.43
N THR A 117 -3.22 12.45 -6.08
CA THR A 117 -1.89 12.04 -5.64
C THR A 117 -1.33 11.16 -6.74
N ASP A 118 -0.21 11.56 -7.30
CA ASP A 118 0.51 10.75 -8.27
C ASP A 118 0.86 9.41 -7.60
N ALA A 119 0.40 8.32 -8.19
CA ALA A 119 0.57 6.97 -7.64
C ALA A 119 2.05 6.58 -7.52
N ARG A 120 2.91 7.14 -8.37
CA ARG A 120 4.35 6.88 -8.44
C ARG A 120 5.13 7.78 -7.47
N THR A 121 4.94 9.09 -7.59
CA THR A 121 5.72 10.05 -6.80
C THR A 121 5.18 10.29 -5.39
N LEU A 122 3.92 9.90 -5.14
CA LEU A 122 3.14 10.26 -3.95
C LEU A 122 3.01 11.79 -3.75
N ARG A 123 3.43 12.59 -4.74
CA ARG A 123 3.26 14.04 -4.73
C ARG A 123 1.82 14.38 -5.06
N LYS A 124 1.34 15.44 -4.44
CA LYS A 124 0.01 15.98 -4.70
C LYS A 124 0.06 16.82 -5.96
N GLU A 125 -0.71 16.44 -6.96
CA GLU A 125 -0.97 17.31 -8.10
C GLU A 125 -2.11 18.27 -7.73
N PRO A 126 -1.92 19.59 -7.91
CA PRO A 126 -2.96 20.58 -7.65
C PRO A 126 -4.27 20.27 -8.40
N ALA A 127 -5.40 20.65 -7.80
CA ALA A 127 -6.69 20.52 -8.45
C ALA A 127 -6.71 21.36 -9.73
N ARG A 128 -7.35 20.83 -10.77
CA ARG A 128 -7.50 21.50 -12.06
C ARG A 128 -8.92 22.04 -12.20
N ILE A 129 -9.05 23.29 -12.60
CA ILE A 129 -10.33 23.93 -12.90
C ILE A 129 -10.32 24.36 -14.37
N ALA A 130 -11.06 23.67 -15.21
CA ALA A 130 -11.22 24.08 -16.60
C ALA A 130 -12.28 25.19 -16.67
N VAL A 131 -11.95 26.27 -17.38
CA VAL A 131 -12.80 27.47 -17.50
C VAL A 131 -12.87 27.91 -18.96
N GLU A 132 -13.89 28.70 -19.29
CA GLU A 132 -14.04 29.25 -20.64
C GLU A 132 -12.81 30.06 -21.07
N LYS A 133 -12.37 29.89 -22.32
CA LYS A 133 -11.19 30.59 -22.87
C LYS A 133 -11.30 32.11 -22.76
N LYS A 134 -12.52 32.66 -22.95
CA LYS A 134 -12.80 34.10 -22.79
C LYS A 134 -12.65 34.59 -21.34
N PHE A 135 -12.97 33.75 -20.36
CA PHE A 135 -12.77 34.06 -18.94
C PHE A 135 -11.29 33.95 -18.56
N PHE A 136 -10.63 32.88 -19.01
CA PHE A 136 -9.20 32.66 -18.78
C PHE A 136 -8.32 33.79 -19.33
N GLY A 137 -8.57 34.25 -20.57
CA GLY A 137 -7.84 35.37 -21.16
C GLY A 137 -8.03 36.70 -20.42
N ARG A 138 -8.97 36.75 -19.48
CA ARG A 138 -9.13 37.87 -18.56
C ARG A 138 -8.42 37.65 -17.23
N LEU A 139 -7.67 36.59 -16.96
CA LEU A 139 -6.91 36.49 -15.71
C LEU A 139 -5.66 37.40 -15.76
N LYS A 140 -5.17 37.83 -14.60
CA LYS A 140 -3.89 38.54 -14.40
C LYS A 140 -3.23 37.99 -13.15
N GLU A 141 -1.92 38.16 -13.01
CA GLU A 141 -1.25 37.98 -11.73
C GLU A 141 -1.92 38.89 -10.67
N ASP A 142 -1.94 38.40 -9.43
CA ASP A 142 -2.65 38.98 -8.27
C ASP A 142 -4.18 39.14 -8.44
N ALA A 143 -4.77 38.55 -9.48
CA ALA A 143 -6.21 38.59 -9.66
C ALA A 143 -6.92 37.77 -8.59
N ARG A 144 -8.00 38.34 -8.03
CA ARG A 144 -8.93 37.62 -7.16
C ARG A 144 -10.10 37.09 -7.98
N VAL A 145 -10.19 35.78 -8.11
CA VAL A 145 -11.29 35.07 -8.76
C VAL A 145 -12.26 34.62 -7.68
N LYS A 146 -13.48 35.15 -7.71
CA LYS A 146 -14.55 34.69 -6.81
C LYS A 146 -15.18 33.43 -7.37
N VAL A 147 -15.15 32.36 -6.60
CA VAL A 147 -15.86 31.12 -6.84
C VAL A 147 -17.18 31.16 -6.07
N ILE A 148 -18.27 30.85 -6.75
CA ILE A 148 -19.55 30.49 -6.14
C ILE A 148 -19.73 29.00 -6.43
N ASP A 149 -19.64 28.18 -5.39
CA ASP A 149 -19.71 26.72 -5.49
C ASP A 149 -21.16 26.23 -5.66
N SER A 150 -21.34 24.93 -5.89
CA SER A 150 -22.67 24.33 -6.11
C SER A 150 -23.64 24.46 -4.93
N ASN A 151 -23.12 24.71 -3.72
CA ASN A 151 -23.92 24.96 -2.52
C ASN A 151 -24.13 26.47 -2.28
N GLY A 152 -23.75 27.33 -3.22
CA GLY A 152 -23.84 28.79 -3.10
C GLY A 152 -22.77 29.43 -2.22
N LYS A 153 -21.79 28.66 -1.74
CA LYS A 153 -20.68 29.15 -0.91
C LYS A 153 -19.75 30.01 -1.76
N LYS A 154 -19.34 31.14 -1.21
CA LYS A 154 -18.46 32.12 -1.86
C LYS A 154 -17.03 32.00 -1.31
N VAL A 155 -16.07 31.72 -2.18
CA VAL A 155 -14.64 31.63 -1.84
C VAL A 155 -13.83 32.37 -2.91
N PHE A 156 -12.61 32.78 -2.59
CA PHE A 156 -11.71 33.39 -3.56
C PHE A 156 -10.53 32.47 -3.86
N ILE A 157 -10.17 32.43 -5.14
CA ILE A 157 -8.87 31.95 -5.62
C ILE A 157 -8.04 33.19 -5.92
N ASN A 158 -6.87 33.30 -5.31
CA ASN A 158 -5.91 34.37 -5.61
C ASN A 158 -4.91 33.82 -6.62
N ILE A 159 -4.85 34.42 -7.81
CA ILE A 159 -3.91 34.03 -8.87
C ILE A 159 -2.52 34.53 -8.49
N THR A 160 -1.55 33.63 -8.46
CA THR A 160 -0.16 33.93 -8.08
C THR A 160 0.74 34.01 -9.30
N GLU A 161 0.53 33.16 -10.30
CA GLU A 161 1.39 33.09 -11.50
C GLU A 161 0.53 32.83 -12.74
N LEU A 162 0.93 33.39 -13.88
CA LEU A 162 0.34 33.11 -15.18
C LEU A 162 1.32 32.39 -16.09
N HIS A 163 0.83 31.32 -16.73
CA HIS A 163 1.53 30.60 -17.78
C HIS A 163 0.68 30.58 -19.05
N ASP A 164 1.28 30.18 -20.17
CA ASP A 164 0.63 30.19 -21.49
C ASP A 164 -0.69 29.40 -21.52
N ASN A 165 -0.74 28.28 -20.79
CA ASN A 165 -1.86 27.34 -20.83
C ASN A 165 -2.66 27.24 -19.51
N TYR A 166 -2.16 27.81 -18.42
CA TYR A 166 -2.83 27.76 -17.12
C TYR A 166 -2.43 28.93 -16.21
N ALA A 167 -3.29 29.22 -15.24
CA ALA A 167 -3.04 30.19 -14.18
C ALA A 167 -2.94 29.44 -12.86
N LYS A 168 -1.84 29.65 -12.14
CA LYS A 168 -1.67 29.10 -10.80
C LYS A 168 -2.31 30.03 -9.78
N GLY A 169 -3.01 29.48 -8.81
CA GLY A 169 -3.58 30.25 -7.73
C GLY A 169 -3.72 29.45 -6.45
N VAL A 170 -4.12 30.15 -5.39
CA VAL A 170 -4.30 29.57 -4.05
C VAL A 170 -5.72 29.78 -3.57
N ILE A 171 -6.27 28.74 -2.92
CA ILE A 171 -7.61 28.72 -2.31
C ILE A 171 -7.51 28.30 -0.84
N GLU A 172 -8.17 29.04 0.04
CA GLU A 172 -8.07 28.82 1.50
C GLU A 172 -9.17 27.91 2.06
N LYS A 173 -10.26 27.71 1.29
CA LYS A 173 -11.45 26.99 1.75
C LYS A 173 -11.86 25.94 0.73
N LYS A 174 -12.40 24.84 1.24
CA LYS A 174 -13.01 23.80 0.42
C LYS A 174 -14.24 24.34 -0.32
N VAL A 175 -14.37 24.01 -1.61
CA VAL A 175 -15.52 24.29 -2.50
C VAL A 175 -15.88 23.05 -3.30
N TYR A 176 -17.11 23.01 -3.80
CA TYR A 176 -17.68 21.93 -4.62
C TYR A 176 -18.03 22.48 -6.01
N LEU A 177 -17.37 21.96 -7.04
CA LEU A 177 -17.50 22.46 -8.41
C LEU A 177 -18.24 21.45 -9.28
N ASP A 178 -19.42 21.83 -9.75
CA ASP A 178 -20.17 21.14 -10.79
C ASP A 178 -20.52 22.11 -11.94
N HIS A 179 -21.40 21.71 -12.84
CA HIS A 179 -21.85 22.55 -13.97
C HIS A 179 -22.64 23.80 -13.54
N THR A 180 -23.08 23.90 -12.28
CA THR A 180 -23.79 25.07 -11.73
C THR A 180 -22.85 26.08 -11.09
N ALA A 181 -21.62 25.67 -10.76
CA ALA A 181 -20.61 26.53 -10.14
C ALA A 181 -20.20 27.67 -11.07
N LYS A 182 -20.02 28.87 -10.49
CA LYS A 182 -19.73 30.10 -11.24
C LYS A 182 -18.45 30.76 -10.76
N LEU A 183 -17.70 31.29 -11.71
CA LEU A 183 -16.47 32.04 -11.46
C LEU A 183 -16.68 33.49 -11.84
N TYR A 184 -16.15 34.41 -11.04
CA TYR A 184 -16.23 35.84 -11.32
C TYR A 184 -14.87 36.50 -11.17
N ARG A 185 -14.50 37.30 -12.16
CA ARG A 185 -13.45 38.31 -12.03
C ARG A 185 -14.07 39.68 -12.29
N LYS A 186 -14.10 40.52 -11.25
CA LYS A 186 -14.85 41.79 -11.26
C LYS A 186 -16.31 41.51 -11.70
N GLN A 187 -16.75 42.08 -12.81
CA GLN A 187 -18.09 41.91 -13.36
C GLN A 187 -18.21 40.77 -14.39
N HIS A 188 -17.11 40.13 -14.76
CA HIS A 188 -17.12 39.08 -15.78
C HIS A 188 -17.33 37.72 -15.14
N GLN A 189 -18.39 37.05 -15.56
CA GLN A 189 -18.69 35.66 -15.19
C GLN A 189 -17.96 34.70 -16.14
N GLY A 190 -17.53 33.56 -15.61
CA GLY A 190 -17.10 32.38 -16.35
C GLY A 190 -17.76 31.13 -15.80
N ALA A 191 -17.88 30.12 -16.64
CA ALA A 191 -18.36 28.78 -16.27
C ALA A 191 -17.20 27.82 -16.00
N VAL A 192 -17.46 26.84 -15.13
CA VAL A 192 -16.63 25.64 -14.97
C VAL A 192 -16.96 24.67 -16.10
N LEU A 193 -15.94 24.08 -16.72
CA LEU A 193 -16.08 23.17 -17.86
C LEU A 193 -15.66 21.75 -17.49
N ASN A 194 -16.23 20.78 -18.23
CA ASN A 194 -15.77 19.39 -18.29
C ASN A 194 -15.46 18.79 -16.90
N VAL A 195 -16.43 18.85 -16.00
CA VAL A 195 -16.29 18.29 -14.64
C VAL A 195 -16.19 16.77 -14.77
N GLU A 196 -15.08 16.20 -14.30
CA GLU A 196 -14.89 14.75 -14.37
C GLU A 196 -15.87 14.02 -13.45
N MET A 197 -16.45 12.92 -13.93
CA MET A 197 -17.27 12.05 -13.10
C MET A 197 -16.41 11.44 -11.98
N GLN A 198 -17.00 11.37 -10.78
CA GLN A 198 -16.31 10.88 -9.58
C GLN A 198 -16.81 9.47 -9.24
N ALA A 199 -15.95 8.64 -8.66
CA ALA A 199 -16.39 7.37 -8.10
C ALA A 199 -17.48 7.60 -7.04
N GLU A 200 -18.58 6.86 -7.14
CA GLU A 200 -19.67 6.98 -6.19
C GLU A 200 -19.20 6.66 -4.75
N PRO A 201 -19.49 7.50 -3.75
CA PRO A 201 -19.08 7.23 -2.39
C PRO A 201 -19.95 6.14 -1.75
N ILE A 202 -19.39 4.93 -1.62
CA ILE A 202 -20.03 3.82 -0.90
C ILE A 202 -19.67 3.90 0.58
N ARG A 203 -20.53 4.52 1.39
CA ARG A 203 -20.33 4.64 2.84
C ARG A 203 -21.11 3.56 3.56
N LEU A 204 -20.40 2.75 4.35
CA LEU A 204 -20.94 1.64 5.11
C LEU A 204 -20.93 1.96 6.61
N TYR A 205 -22.06 1.74 7.25
CA TYR A 205 -22.30 1.84 8.68
C TYR A 205 -22.44 0.45 9.29
N LYS A 206 -22.32 0.37 10.61
CA LYS A 206 -22.60 -0.87 11.34
C LYS A 206 -24.04 -1.30 11.04
N ASP A 207 -24.23 -2.60 10.86
CA ASP A 207 -25.49 -3.27 10.54
C ASP A 207 -26.00 -3.10 9.09
N ASP A 208 -25.33 -2.29 8.25
CA ASP A 208 -25.61 -2.23 6.81
C ASP A 208 -25.37 -3.59 6.13
N LEU A 209 -26.01 -3.79 4.98
CA LEU A 209 -25.75 -4.92 4.10
C LEU A 209 -24.84 -4.50 2.92
N LEU A 210 -23.86 -5.35 2.61
CA LEU A 210 -22.98 -5.23 1.45
C LEU A 210 -23.00 -6.56 0.68
N VAL A 211 -23.27 -6.49 -0.62
CA VAL A 211 -23.11 -7.61 -1.54
C VAL A 211 -21.70 -7.56 -2.14
N ILE A 212 -20.97 -8.66 -2.05
CA ILE A 212 -19.69 -8.86 -2.72
C ILE A 212 -19.91 -9.88 -3.83
N SER A 213 -19.69 -9.48 -5.08
CA SER A 213 -19.93 -10.31 -6.26
C SER A 213 -18.64 -10.76 -6.92
N GLU A 214 -18.61 -11.99 -7.45
CA GLU A 214 -17.51 -12.52 -8.26
C GLU A 214 -17.61 -12.12 -9.75
N LEU A 215 -18.70 -11.47 -10.13
CA LEU A 215 -18.87 -10.88 -11.46
C LEU A 215 -18.07 -9.57 -11.58
N ASP A 216 -17.67 -9.22 -12.81
CA ASP A 216 -17.09 -7.91 -13.10
C ASP A 216 -18.20 -6.86 -13.12
N VAL A 217 -18.59 -6.42 -11.92
CA VAL A 217 -19.60 -5.40 -11.67
C VAL A 217 -18.97 -4.15 -11.09
N GLU A 218 -19.44 -3.00 -11.53
CA GLU A 218 -19.07 -1.73 -10.90
C GLU A 218 -19.78 -1.61 -9.54
N GLY A 219 -19.01 -1.37 -8.50
CA GLY A 219 -19.52 -1.13 -7.17
C GLY A 219 -20.43 0.09 -7.12
N ARG A 220 -21.43 0.04 -6.26
CA ARG A 220 -22.41 1.11 -6.07
C ARG A 220 -22.89 1.21 -4.64
N ALA A 221 -23.36 2.40 -4.27
CA ALA A 221 -24.00 2.62 -2.97
C ALA A 221 -25.32 1.83 -2.86
N ALA A 222 -25.82 1.71 -1.64
CA ALA A 222 -27.15 1.18 -1.38
C ALA A 222 -28.21 2.08 -2.04
N VAL A 223 -29.27 1.48 -2.57
CA VAL A 223 -30.41 2.20 -3.15
C VAL A 223 -31.48 2.30 -2.06
N CYS A 224 -31.93 3.52 -1.79
CA CYS A 224 -33.01 3.79 -0.84
C CYS A 224 -34.28 4.25 -1.57
N ASN A 225 -35.46 3.91 -1.04
CA ASN A 225 -36.72 4.49 -1.48
C ASN A 225 -36.90 5.93 -0.95
N GLU A 226 -38.02 6.57 -1.29
CA GLU A 226 -38.34 7.94 -0.85
C GLU A 226 -38.44 8.10 0.67
N GLU A 227 -38.75 7.02 1.39
CA GLU A 227 -38.83 6.97 2.85
C GLU A 227 -37.45 6.77 3.51
N GLY A 228 -36.39 6.59 2.71
CA GLY A 228 -35.02 6.33 3.18
C GLY A 228 -34.73 4.87 3.51
N ASN A 229 -35.68 3.95 3.26
CA ASN A 229 -35.50 2.52 3.48
C ASN A 229 -34.65 1.91 2.36
N VAL A 230 -33.65 1.09 2.72
CA VAL A 230 -32.80 0.40 1.75
C VAL A 230 -33.62 -0.65 1.00
N VAL A 231 -33.73 -0.49 -0.32
CA VAL A 231 -34.38 -1.43 -1.24
C VAL A 231 -33.37 -2.37 -1.89
N GLU A 232 -32.15 -1.87 -2.15
CA GLU A 232 -31.04 -2.69 -2.62
C GLU A 232 -29.80 -2.39 -1.77
N PRO A 233 -29.13 -3.42 -1.22
CA PRO A 233 -27.86 -3.24 -0.52
C PRO A 233 -26.79 -2.58 -1.40
N ALA A 234 -25.73 -2.08 -0.76
CA ALA A 234 -24.53 -1.69 -1.48
C ALA A 234 -23.90 -2.91 -2.18
N LEU A 235 -23.20 -2.69 -3.28
CA LEU A 235 -22.60 -3.75 -4.09
C LEU A 235 -21.13 -3.41 -4.38
N ILE A 236 -20.26 -4.42 -4.41
CA ILE A 236 -18.88 -4.31 -4.89
C ILE A 236 -18.44 -5.60 -5.56
N GLY A 237 -17.71 -5.50 -6.66
CA GLY A 237 -17.05 -6.64 -7.30
C GLY A 237 -15.82 -7.12 -6.51
N SER A 238 -15.46 -8.39 -6.66
CA SER A 238 -14.24 -9.02 -6.16
C SER A 238 -13.32 -9.37 -7.31
N SER A 239 -12.01 -9.13 -7.14
CA SER A 239 -10.99 -9.54 -8.12
C SER A 239 -10.78 -11.06 -8.18
N PHE A 240 -11.39 -11.82 -7.28
CA PHE A 240 -11.24 -13.28 -7.17
C PHE A 240 -12.58 -13.99 -7.36
N ARG A 241 -12.56 -15.05 -8.17
CA ARG A 241 -13.68 -15.96 -8.41
C ARG A 241 -13.48 -17.30 -7.69
N GLY A 242 -14.56 -17.88 -7.19
CA GLY A 242 -14.59 -19.16 -6.48
C GLY A 242 -14.58 -19.06 -4.95
N ILE A 243 -14.81 -17.88 -4.36
CA ILE A 243 -15.00 -17.76 -2.91
C ILE A 243 -16.38 -18.28 -2.48
N VAL A 244 -17.43 -17.98 -3.24
CA VAL A 244 -18.84 -18.32 -2.96
C VAL A 244 -19.09 -19.81 -2.66
N PRO A 245 -18.54 -20.78 -3.43
CA PRO A 245 -18.74 -22.21 -3.11
C PRO A 245 -18.02 -22.64 -1.82
N ARG A 246 -16.99 -21.91 -1.37
CA ARG A 246 -16.12 -22.29 -0.26
C ARG A 246 -16.53 -21.65 1.07
N ILE A 247 -16.99 -20.42 1.02
CA ILE A 247 -17.38 -19.63 2.17
C ILE A 247 -18.72 -20.08 2.75
N LYS A 248 -18.85 -20.00 4.08
CA LYS A 248 -20.08 -20.37 4.80
C LYS A 248 -20.76 -19.14 5.39
N VAL A 249 -22.08 -19.24 5.57
CA VAL A 249 -22.85 -18.27 6.35
C VAL A 249 -22.31 -18.25 7.78
N GLY A 250 -22.13 -17.06 8.35
CA GLY A 250 -21.51 -16.80 9.64
C GLY A 250 -19.99 -16.59 9.60
N GLU A 251 -19.32 -16.82 8.45
CA GLU A 251 -17.88 -16.55 8.33
C GLU A 251 -17.58 -15.06 8.21
N LYS A 252 -16.41 -14.66 8.71
CA LYS A 252 -15.96 -13.26 8.71
C LYS A 252 -15.33 -12.88 7.38
N VAL A 253 -15.53 -11.64 6.98
CA VAL A 253 -14.85 -11.02 5.84
C VAL A 253 -14.33 -9.65 6.27
N PHE A 254 -13.12 -9.30 5.86
CA PHE A 254 -12.51 -8.01 6.18
C PHE A 254 -12.11 -7.27 4.90
N ILE A 255 -12.29 -5.95 4.88
CA ILE A 255 -11.90 -5.08 3.75
C ILE A 255 -11.03 -3.92 4.25
N ASP A 256 -10.06 -3.50 3.43
CA ASP A 256 -9.18 -2.35 3.64
C ASP A 256 -8.38 -2.45 4.95
N ASP A 257 -7.60 -3.53 5.08
CA ASP A 257 -6.77 -3.83 6.24
C ASP A 257 -7.57 -3.99 7.55
N GLY A 258 -8.76 -4.60 7.46
CA GLY A 258 -9.65 -4.79 8.62
C GLY A 258 -10.45 -3.55 9.05
N LYS A 259 -10.35 -2.42 8.32
CA LYS A 259 -11.13 -1.20 8.64
C LYS A 259 -12.64 -1.36 8.45
N ILE A 260 -13.05 -2.34 7.64
CA ILE A 260 -14.44 -2.76 7.45
C ILE A 260 -14.50 -4.24 7.81
N GLY A 261 -15.24 -4.57 8.86
CA GLY A 261 -15.51 -5.95 9.26
C GLY A 261 -16.92 -6.35 8.85
N LEU A 262 -17.07 -7.55 8.32
CA LEU A 262 -18.30 -8.09 7.77
C LEU A 262 -18.51 -9.52 8.26
N GLU A 263 -19.77 -9.96 8.25
CA GLU A 263 -20.16 -11.35 8.50
C GLU A 263 -21.12 -11.80 7.39
N VAL A 264 -20.87 -12.97 6.80
CA VAL A 264 -21.72 -13.50 5.73
C VAL A 264 -23.08 -13.90 6.28
N VAL A 265 -24.16 -13.32 5.76
CA VAL A 265 -25.54 -13.63 6.18
C VAL A 265 -26.30 -14.47 5.16
N SER A 266 -25.94 -14.37 3.88
CA SER A 266 -26.48 -15.23 2.82
C SER A 266 -25.53 -15.28 1.63
N LYS A 267 -25.76 -16.23 0.72
CA LYS A 267 -25.03 -16.35 -0.54
C LYS A 267 -25.95 -16.86 -1.64
N ASP A 268 -25.68 -16.43 -2.86
CA ASP A 268 -26.27 -16.96 -4.09
C ASP A 268 -25.20 -17.73 -4.89
N GLU A 269 -25.39 -17.89 -6.20
CA GLU A 269 -24.43 -18.63 -7.06
C GLU A 269 -23.09 -17.90 -7.24
N LEU A 270 -23.10 -16.56 -7.27
CA LEU A 270 -21.94 -15.74 -7.68
C LEU A 270 -21.67 -14.56 -6.73
N SER A 271 -22.42 -14.43 -5.65
CA SER A 271 -22.27 -13.35 -4.69
C SER A 271 -22.52 -13.81 -3.25
N ILE A 272 -21.90 -13.10 -2.31
CA ILE A 272 -22.20 -13.19 -0.89
C ILE A 272 -22.83 -11.89 -0.42
N THR A 273 -23.85 -11.98 0.41
CA THR A 273 -24.36 -10.83 1.15
C THR A 273 -23.80 -10.87 2.56
N CYS A 274 -23.17 -9.78 2.97
CA CYS A 274 -22.57 -9.65 4.28
C CYS A 274 -23.22 -8.51 5.05
N LYS A 275 -23.33 -8.69 6.37
CA LYS A 275 -23.70 -7.64 7.31
C LYS A 275 -22.45 -6.99 7.86
N VAL A 276 -22.42 -5.66 7.92
CA VAL A 276 -21.30 -4.90 8.47
C VAL A 276 -21.28 -5.04 9.99
N THR A 277 -20.22 -5.65 10.52
CA THR A 277 -20.00 -5.84 11.96
C THR A 277 -19.12 -4.75 12.55
N HIS A 278 -18.22 -4.16 11.74
CA HIS A 278 -17.31 -3.12 12.16
C HIS A 278 -17.13 -2.03 11.08
N ALA A 279 -17.32 -0.78 11.47
CA ALA A 279 -17.03 0.41 10.67
C ALA A 279 -16.74 1.60 11.61
N LYS A 280 -16.18 2.68 11.06
CA LYS A 280 -16.01 3.94 11.82
C LYS A 280 -17.37 4.50 12.24
N ALA A 281 -17.42 5.23 13.35
CA ALA A 281 -18.65 5.86 13.85
C ALA A 281 -19.36 6.76 12.80
N GLY A 282 -18.58 7.48 11.99
CA GLY A 282 -19.10 8.28 10.86
C GLY A 282 -19.27 7.51 9.55
N GLY A 283 -19.31 6.18 9.60
CA GLY A 283 -19.27 5.29 8.43
C GLY A 283 -17.86 5.15 7.84
N SER A 284 -17.57 3.95 7.35
CA SER A 284 -16.34 3.64 6.60
C SER A 284 -16.61 3.79 5.10
N LEU A 285 -15.73 4.51 4.39
CA LEU A 285 -15.83 4.64 2.93
C LEU A 285 -15.15 3.44 2.27
N LEU A 286 -15.92 2.62 1.57
CA LEU A 286 -15.41 1.57 0.70
C LEU A 286 -14.78 2.22 -0.55
N LYS A 287 -13.64 1.68 -0.98
CA LYS A 287 -12.85 2.19 -2.09
C LYS A 287 -12.45 1.05 -3.01
N GLU A 288 -12.06 1.39 -4.23
CA GLU A 288 -11.49 0.47 -5.21
C GLU A 288 -10.13 -0.08 -4.75
N GLU A 289 -9.73 -1.23 -5.30
CA GLU A 289 -8.42 -1.86 -5.12
C GLU A 289 -8.00 -2.14 -3.67
N LYS A 290 -8.97 -2.22 -2.75
CA LYS A 290 -8.76 -2.55 -1.34
C LYS A 290 -8.73 -4.04 -1.12
N GLY A 291 -7.79 -4.50 -0.30
CA GLY A 291 -7.66 -5.92 0.04
C GLY A 291 -8.93 -6.46 0.69
N ILE A 292 -9.31 -7.69 0.32
CA ILE A 292 -10.39 -8.47 0.94
C ILE A 292 -9.76 -9.73 1.55
N ASN A 293 -10.05 -10.00 2.82
CA ASN A 293 -9.53 -11.16 3.55
C ASN A 293 -10.68 -12.06 4.00
N PHE A 294 -10.48 -13.37 3.88
CA PHE A 294 -11.43 -14.43 4.24
C PHE A 294 -10.81 -15.38 5.28
N PRO A 295 -10.63 -14.92 6.53
CA PRO A 295 -9.80 -15.59 7.54
C PRO A 295 -10.26 -17.00 7.95
N ASP A 296 -11.51 -17.33 7.70
CA ASP A 296 -12.11 -18.61 8.09
C ASP A 296 -12.30 -19.55 6.88
N THR A 297 -12.15 -19.03 5.66
CA THR A 297 -12.34 -19.79 4.43
C THR A 297 -11.01 -20.30 3.89
N ARG A 298 -10.93 -21.61 3.61
CA ARG A 298 -9.75 -22.18 2.94
C ARG A 298 -9.76 -21.83 1.46
N ILE A 299 -8.87 -20.91 1.07
CA ILE A 299 -8.69 -20.50 -0.32
C ILE A 299 -7.53 -21.29 -0.91
N LYS A 300 -7.83 -22.18 -1.86
CA LYS A 300 -6.80 -22.91 -2.61
C LYS A 300 -6.43 -22.11 -3.86
N THR A 301 -5.45 -21.24 -3.73
CA THR A 301 -4.82 -20.48 -4.82
C THR A 301 -3.33 -20.79 -4.85
N ALA A 302 -2.74 -20.93 -6.02
CA ALA A 302 -1.29 -20.95 -6.15
C ALA A 302 -0.73 -19.63 -5.61
N ALA A 303 0.28 -19.70 -4.74
CA ALA A 303 0.92 -18.48 -4.25
C ALA A 303 1.68 -17.74 -5.35
N LEU A 304 2.21 -18.49 -6.34
CA LEU A 304 2.82 -17.95 -7.55
C LEU A 304 1.78 -17.90 -8.68
N THR A 305 1.32 -16.70 -9.04
CA THR A 305 0.41 -16.52 -10.18
C THR A 305 1.18 -16.50 -11.51
N GLU A 306 0.47 -16.56 -12.64
CA GLU A 306 1.07 -16.36 -13.97
C GLU A 306 1.80 -15.01 -14.05
N LYS A 307 1.17 -13.95 -13.55
CA LYS A 307 1.78 -12.62 -13.48
C LYS A 307 3.00 -12.59 -12.55
N ASP A 308 2.97 -13.30 -11.43
CA ASP A 308 4.15 -13.38 -10.55
C ASP A 308 5.30 -14.13 -11.22
N THR A 309 5.00 -15.16 -12.04
CA THR A 309 5.99 -15.87 -12.84
C THR A 309 6.65 -14.92 -13.86
N GLU A 310 5.86 -14.15 -14.60
CA GLU A 310 6.37 -13.13 -15.53
C GLU A 310 7.22 -12.07 -14.80
N ASN A 311 6.73 -11.58 -13.66
CA ASN A 311 7.44 -10.61 -12.84
C ASN A 311 8.76 -11.17 -12.32
N ALA A 312 8.77 -12.41 -11.81
CA ALA A 312 9.97 -13.08 -11.32
C ALA A 312 11.04 -13.19 -12.41
N LEU A 313 10.66 -13.60 -13.62
CA LEU A 313 11.58 -13.66 -14.78
C LEU A 313 12.12 -12.27 -15.16
N SER A 314 11.30 -11.22 -15.03
CA SER A 314 11.74 -9.86 -15.35
C SER A 314 12.77 -9.27 -14.37
N VAL A 315 12.84 -9.80 -13.14
CA VAL A 315 13.75 -9.33 -12.08
C VAL A 315 14.90 -10.29 -11.81
N ILE A 316 14.85 -11.50 -12.37
CA ILE A 316 15.70 -12.61 -11.98
C ILE A 316 17.18 -12.20 -12.03
N GLU A 317 17.60 -11.52 -13.11
CA GLU A 317 18.97 -11.05 -13.37
C GLU A 317 19.59 -10.18 -12.27
N PHE A 318 18.80 -9.50 -11.45
CA PHE A 318 19.31 -8.56 -10.45
C PHE A 318 18.77 -8.78 -9.03
N ALA A 319 17.82 -9.69 -8.83
CA ALA A 319 17.32 -10.01 -7.50
C ALA A 319 18.37 -10.83 -6.72
N ASP A 320 18.67 -10.42 -5.48
CA ASP A 320 19.39 -11.26 -4.52
C ASP A 320 18.41 -12.20 -3.81
N HIS A 321 17.16 -11.77 -3.61
CA HIS A 321 16.10 -12.54 -2.97
C HIS A 321 14.77 -12.37 -3.70
N LEU A 322 13.98 -13.44 -3.75
CA LEU A 322 12.57 -13.43 -4.14
C LEU A 322 11.71 -13.90 -2.98
N SER A 323 10.63 -13.17 -2.68
CA SER A 323 9.65 -13.61 -1.69
C SER A 323 8.33 -14.06 -2.27
N ILE A 324 7.78 -15.12 -1.69
CA ILE A 324 6.49 -15.71 -2.04
C ILE A 324 5.42 -15.11 -1.13
N SER A 325 4.62 -14.18 -1.65
CA SER A 325 3.44 -13.65 -0.95
C SER A 325 2.35 -14.72 -0.83
N PHE A 326 1.66 -14.71 0.31
CA PHE A 326 0.61 -15.66 0.68
C PHE A 326 1.05 -17.13 0.54
N CYS A 327 2.32 -17.42 0.85
CA CYS A 327 2.82 -18.79 0.89
C CYS A 327 2.01 -19.61 1.90
N GLN A 328 1.46 -20.75 1.48
CA GLN A 328 0.55 -21.55 2.29
C GLN A 328 0.98 -23.02 2.42
N SER A 329 2.01 -23.45 1.70
CA SER A 329 2.43 -24.85 1.64
C SER A 329 3.85 -25.03 1.14
N ALA A 330 4.42 -26.23 1.36
CA ALA A 330 5.68 -26.63 0.76
C ALA A 330 5.65 -26.63 -0.78
N GLU A 331 4.48 -26.82 -1.41
CA GLU A 331 4.34 -26.76 -2.86
C GLU A 331 4.67 -25.36 -3.39
N ASP A 332 4.17 -24.32 -2.72
CA ASP A 332 4.41 -22.93 -3.13
C ASP A 332 5.91 -22.60 -3.15
N VAL A 333 6.67 -23.17 -2.20
CA VAL A 333 8.14 -23.04 -2.15
C VAL A 333 8.79 -23.84 -3.28
N ARG A 334 8.32 -25.07 -3.55
CA ARG A 334 8.81 -25.91 -4.65
C ARG A 334 8.60 -25.29 -6.02
N ASP A 335 7.47 -24.63 -6.23
CA ASP A 335 7.17 -23.94 -7.48
C ASP A 335 8.21 -22.85 -7.79
N LEU A 336 8.57 -22.03 -6.79
CA LEU A 336 9.61 -21.01 -6.97
C LEU A 336 11.02 -21.62 -7.11
N GLN A 337 11.34 -22.65 -6.33
CA GLN A 337 12.62 -23.38 -6.46
C GLN A 337 12.79 -23.95 -7.87
N LYS A 338 11.72 -24.53 -8.43
CA LYS A 338 11.71 -25.04 -9.79
C LYS A 338 11.93 -23.92 -10.80
N LEU A 339 11.20 -22.80 -10.68
CA LEU A 339 11.36 -21.63 -11.55
C LEU A 339 12.81 -21.14 -11.55
N LEU A 340 13.44 -21.01 -10.38
CA LEU A 340 14.82 -20.56 -10.26
C LEU A 340 15.82 -21.58 -10.83
N THR A 341 15.60 -22.86 -10.58
CA THR A 341 16.47 -23.95 -11.09
C THR A 341 16.42 -24.02 -12.62
N ASP A 342 15.23 -23.97 -13.21
CA ASP A 342 15.04 -24.00 -14.67
C ASP A 342 15.70 -22.80 -15.38
N ASN A 343 15.91 -21.69 -14.65
CA ASN A 343 16.57 -20.49 -15.16
C ASN A 343 18.03 -20.36 -14.67
N ASN A 344 18.63 -21.40 -14.09
CA ASN A 344 20.01 -21.42 -13.57
C ASN A 344 20.32 -20.34 -12.52
N ARG A 345 19.34 -20.00 -11.68
CA ARG A 345 19.44 -18.95 -10.65
C ARG A 345 19.20 -19.48 -9.24
N SER A 346 19.78 -20.64 -8.94
CA SER A 346 19.76 -21.24 -7.60
C SER A 346 20.54 -20.43 -6.54
N ASP A 347 21.26 -19.39 -6.94
CA ASP A 347 21.96 -18.44 -6.08
C ASP A 347 21.03 -17.42 -5.38
N ILE A 348 19.80 -17.26 -5.87
CA ILE A 348 18.80 -16.34 -5.34
C ILE A 348 18.17 -16.91 -4.06
N GLY A 349 18.08 -16.07 -3.03
CA GLY A 349 17.43 -16.45 -1.77
C GLY A 349 15.91 -16.53 -1.88
N ILE A 350 15.29 -17.52 -1.25
CA ILE A 350 13.83 -17.71 -1.21
C ILE A 350 13.28 -17.35 0.15
N ILE A 351 12.29 -16.45 0.18
CA ILE A 351 11.66 -15.99 1.41
C ILE A 351 10.16 -16.32 1.40
N ALA A 352 9.71 -17.16 2.31
CA ALA A 352 8.28 -17.45 2.46
C ALA A 352 7.61 -16.37 3.33
N LYS A 353 6.58 -15.69 2.81
CA LYS A 353 5.80 -14.73 3.59
C LYS A 353 4.65 -15.43 4.30
N ILE A 354 4.66 -15.37 5.62
CA ILE A 354 3.64 -15.97 6.48
C ILE A 354 2.57 -14.91 6.74
N GLU A 355 1.47 -15.01 5.99
CA GLU A 355 0.39 -14.01 5.95
C GLU A 355 -0.98 -14.60 6.33
N THR A 356 -1.11 -15.93 6.44
CA THR A 356 -2.40 -16.60 6.63
C THR A 356 -2.37 -17.62 7.77
N LYS A 357 -3.55 -17.97 8.31
CA LYS A 357 -3.67 -19.10 9.27
C LYS A 357 -3.18 -20.42 8.68
N GLN A 358 -3.40 -20.62 7.39
CA GLN A 358 -3.00 -21.85 6.71
C GLN A 358 -1.48 -21.99 6.68
N ALA A 359 -0.76 -20.91 6.38
CA ALA A 359 0.69 -20.84 6.44
C ALA A 359 1.22 -21.24 7.83
N ILE A 360 0.64 -20.67 8.90
CA ILE A 360 1.00 -21.04 10.28
C ILE A 360 0.76 -22.54 10.53
N SER A 361 -0.40 -23.07 10.14
CA SER A 361 -0.72 -24.49 10.36
C SER A 361 0.21 -25.45 9.63
N LYS A 362 0.80 -24.99 8.52
CA LYS A 362 1.72 -25.75 7.66
C LYS A 362 3.17 -25.33 7.82
N MET A 363 3.48 -24.56 8.86
CA MET A 363 4.82 -24.03 9.07
C MET A 363 5.91 -25.12 9.06
N PRO A 364 5.72 -26.31 9.68
CA PRO A 364 6.74 -27.37 9.61
C PRO A 364 7.05 -27.83 8.17
N GLU A 365 6.02 -28.02 7.33
CA GLU A 365 6.18 -28.42 5.93
C GLU A 365 6.89 -27.32 5.11
N ILE A 366 6.53 -26.05 5.36
CA ILE A 366 7.16 -24.89 4.69
C ILE A 366 8.64 -24.79 5.09
N LEU A 367 8.95 -24.91 6.39
CA LEU A 367 10.31 -24.85 6.89
C LEU A 367 11.17 -25.99 6.35
N GLU A 368 10.66 -27.23 6.34
CA GLU A 368 11.35 -28.38 5.77
C GLU A 368 11.76 -28.12 4.32
N GLN A 369 10.84 -27.57 3.51
CA GLN A 369 11.14 -27.26 2.12
C GLN A 369 12.14 -26.12 1.95
N LEU A 370 12.07 -25.09 2.82
CA LEU A 370 13.02 -23.97 2.81
C LEU A 370 14.43 -24.42 3.21
N LEU A 371 14.56 -25.34 4.16
CA LEU A 371 15.86 -25.90 4.58
C LEU A 371 16.59 -26.64 3.46
N GLY A 372 15.86 -27.13 2.44
CA GLY A 372 16.43 -27.72 1.24
C GLY A 372 17.03 -26.72 0.25
N TRP A 373 16.89 -25.41 0.50
CA TRP A 373 17.44 -24.34 -0.33
C TRP A 373 18.52 -23.57 0.44
N GLU A 374 19.69 -23.40 -0.18
CA GLU A 374 20.89 -22.87 0.49
C GLU A 374 20.64 -21.52 1.18
N LYS A 375 19.89 -20.63 0.53
CA LYS A 375 19.59 -19.28 1.02
C LYS A 375 18.10 -19.12 1.20
N SER A 376 17.60 -19.40 2.39
CA SER A 376 16.17 -19.33 2.67
C SER A 376 15.86 -18.56 3.95
N GLY A 377 14.61 -18.12 4.05
CA GLY A 377 14.14 -17.33 5.18
C GLY A 377 12.64 -17.22 5.23
N VAL A 378 12.16 -16.66 6.33
CA VAL A 378 10.74 -16.44 6.60
C VAL A 378 10.49 -14.96 6.85
N MET A 379 9.43 -14.42 6.27
CA MET A 379 8.96 -13.08 6.63
C MET A 379 7.65 -13.19 7.40
N ILE A 380 7.62 -12.64 8.61
CA ILE A 380 6.40 -12.47 9.39
C ILE A 380 5.72 -11.18 8.90
N ALA A 381 4.79 -11.33 7.97
CA ALA A 381 4.10 -10.20 7.33
C ALA A 381 2.82 -9.85 8.12
N ARG A 382 3.03 -9.10 9.21
CA ARG A 382 2.05 -8.84 10.27
C ARG A 382 0.78 -8.11 9.81
N GLY A 383 0.85 -7.31 8.75
CA GLY A 383 -0.28 -6.54 8.22
C GLY A 383 -1.45 -7.44 7.82
N ASP A 384 -1.25 -8.35 6.87
CA ASP A 384 -2.26 -9.32 6.46
C ASP A 384 -2.46 -10.40 7.54
N LEU A 385 -1.38 -10.83 8.21
CA LEU A 385 -1.46 -11.88 9.23
C LEU A 385 -2.36 -11.50 10.43
N ALA A 386 -2.30 -10.24 10.90
CA ALA A 386 -3.12 -9.78 12.02
C ALA A 386 -4.63 -9.80 11.71
N ILE A 387 -5.00 -9.59 10.45
CA ILE A 387 -6.39 -9.68 9.98
C ILE A 387 -6.82 -11.15 9.97
N GLU A 388 -5.94 -12.02 9.49
CA GLU A 388 -6.19 -13.45 9.41
C GLU A 388 -6.37 -14.06 10.80
N VAL A 389 -5.42 -13.86 11.71
CA VAL A 389 -5.42 -14.51 13.04
C VAL A 389 -6.20 -13.74 14.10
N GLY A 390 -6.56 -12.49 13.82
CA GLY A 390 -7.13 -11.53 14.76
C GLY A 390 -6.07 -10.75 15.54
N PHE A 391 -6.26 -9.44 15.65
CA PHE A 391 -5.29 -8.51 16.26
C PHE A 391 -4.84 -8.92 17.67
N GLN A 392 -5.76 -9.41 18.50
CA GLN A 392 -5.46 -9.86 19.88
C GLN A 392 -4.52 -11.08 19.93
N ASN A 393 -4.47 -11.86 18.86
CA ASN A 393 -3.65 -13.07 18.79
C ASN A 393 -2.25 -12.79 18.21
N MET A 394 -2.04 -11.62 17.60
CA MET A 394 -0.79 -11.28 16.90
C MET A 394 0.43 -11.40 17.83
N ALA A 395 0.31 -10.98 19.08
CA ALA A 395 1.42 -10.95 20.02
C ALA A 395 2.00 -12.33 20.34
N HIS A 396 1.17 -13.38 20.51
CA HIS A 396 1.69 -14.73 20.78
C HIS A 396 2.04 -15.49 19.50
N ILE A 397 1.36 -15.21 18.39
CA ILE A 397 1.63 -15.85 17.10
C ILE A 397 2.98 -15.42 16.55
N GLN A 398 3.35 -14.14 16.64
CA GLN A 398 4.69 -13.71 16.22
C GLN A 398 5.80 -14.38 17.05
N GLU A 399 5.58 -14.56 18.35
CA GLU A 399 6.55 -15.22 19.24
C GLU A 399 6.71 -16.69 18.89
N ALA A 400 5.60 -17.40 18.67
CA ALA A 400 5.63 -18.79 18.23
C ALA A 400 6.33 -18.96 16.87
N LEU A 401 6.12 -18.02 15.94
CA LEU A 401 6.79 -18.02 14.63
C LEU A 401 8.29 -17.72 14.75
N LEU A 402 8.69 -16.81 15.63
CA LEU A 402 10.11 -16.59 15.92
C LEU A 402 10.74 -17.85 16.51
N ASP A 403 10.14 -18.44 17.54
CA ASP A 403 10.72 -19.59 18.25
C ASP A 403 10.87 -20.83 17.35
N ILE A 404 9.89 -21.12 16.47
CA ILE A 404 10.01 -22.25 15.54
C ILE A 404 11.06 -22.00 14.45
N CYS A 405 11.19 -20.76 13.97
CA CYS A 405 12.23 -20.38 13.02
C CYS A 405 13.62 -20.44 13.68
N ASP A 406 13.77 -19.92 14.90
CA ASP A 406 14.99 -20.01 15.69
C ASP A 406 15.43 -21.48 15.88
N ALA A 407 14.49 -22.36 16.22
CA ALA A 407 14.74 -23.79 16.39
C ALA A 407 15.17 -24.48 15.08
N ALA A 408 14.68 -23.98 13.94
CA ALA A 408 15.06 -24.46 12.61
C ALA A 408 16.32 -23.76 12.06
N HIS A 409 16.91 -22.81 12.79
CA HIS A 409 17.96 -21.91 12.29
C HIS A 409 17.57 -21.16 11.00
N MET A 410 16.28 -20.82 10.88
CA MET A 410 15.72 -20.12 9.74
C MET A 410 15.71 -18.60 9.99
N PRO A 411 16.41 -17.79 9.17
CA PRO A 411 16.40 -16.33 9.32
C PRO A 411 14.99 -15.75 9.20
N VAL A 412 14.67 -14.79 10.07
CA VAL A 412 13.37 -14.12 10.09
C VAL A 412 13.47 -12.65 9.69
N ILE A 413 12.54 -12.22 8.84
CA ILE A 413 12.28 -10.81 8.56
C ILE A 413 11.03 -10.38 9.33
N TRP A 414 11.21 -9.42 10.24
CA TRP A 414 10.15 -8.75 10.98
C TRP A 414 9.58 -7.63 10.13
N ALA A 415 8.37 -7.83 9.59
CA ALA A 415 7.83 -6.95 8.57
C ALA A 415 6.51 -6.27 8.94
N THR A 416 6.27 -5.17 8.23
CA THR A 416 5.06 -4.31 8.24
C THR A 416 4.87 -3.49 9.53
N GLN A 417 4.46 -2.23 9.36
CA GLN A 417 4.07 -1.30 10.43
C GLN A 417 5.11 -0.99 11.52
N VAL A 418 6.37 -1.39 11.35
CA VAL A 418 7.47 -0.94 12.22
C VAL A 418 7.71 0.54 11.96
N LEU A 419 7.59 1.37 13.01
CA LEU A 419 7.78 2.83 12.94
C LEU A 419 6.95 3.51 11.83
N GLU A 420 5.72 3.05 11.58
CA GLU A 420 4.86 3.56 10.49
C GLU A 420 4.53 5.06 10.63
N SER A 421 4.26 5.53 11.84
CA SER A 421 3.95 6.93 12.13
C SER A 421 5.19 7.81 12.00
N GLN A 422 6.37 7.29 12.38
CA GLN A 422 7.65 7.95 12.15
C GLN A 422 7.90 8.12 10.65
N MET A 423 7.71 7.04 9.89
CA MET A 423 7.86 7.04 8.43
C MET A 423 6.95 8.07 7.72
N LYS A 424 5.74 8.29 8.25
CA LYS A 424 4.74 9.20 7.66
C LYS A 424 4.79 10.64 8.18
N ASN A 425 5.06 10.82 9.47
CA ASN A 425 4.83 12.08 10.20
C ASN A 425 6.05 12.56 10.98
N ASN A 426 7.20 11.86 10.90
CA ASN A 426 8.41 12.12 11.66
C ASN A 426 8.20 12.14 13.19
N LEU A 427 7.24 11.35 13.66
CA LEU A 427 7.02 11.16 15.08
C LEU A 427 6.54 9.72 15.35
N PRO A 428 7.28 8.88 16.09
CA PRO A 428 6.82 7.56 16.46
C PRO A 428 5.90 7.65 17.68
N SER A 429 4.97 6.71 17.76
CA SER A 429 4.25 6.40 18.99
C SER A 429 5.12 5.57 19.93
N ARG A 430 4.77 5.56 21.23
CA ARG A 430 5.45 4.70 22.22
C ARG A 430 5.35 3.21 21.86
N ALA A 431 4.20 2.79 21.32
CA ALA A 431 3.99 1.41 20.88
C ALA A 431 4.94 1.03 19.75
N GLU A 432 5.16 1.92 18.77
CA GLU A 432 6.08 1.66 17.66
C GLU A 432 7.55 1.60 18.09
N VAL A 433 7.96 2.39 19.09
CA VAL A 433 9.33 2.30 19.66
C VAL A 433 9.53 0.95 20.34
N THR A 434 8.57 0.49 21.14
CA THR A 434 8.62 -0.83 21.76
C THR A 434 8.61 -1.96 20.71
N ASP A 435 7.82 -1.81 19.65
CA ASP A 435 7.78 -2.77 18.54
C ASP A 435 9.13 -2.85 17.81
N ALA A 436 9.74 -1.71 17.50
CA ALA A 436 11.07 -1.64 16.88
C ALA A 436 12.15 -2.29 17.76
N ALA A 437 12.07 -2.11 19.08
CA ALA A 437 12.97 -2.76 20.02
C ALA A 437 12.82 -4.29 20.03
N MET A 438 11.58 -4.80 19.94
CA MET A 438 11.31 -6.24 19.83
C MET A 438 11.76 -6.83 18.49
N ALA A 439 11.64 -6.05 17.41
CA ALA A 439 12.05 -6.44 16.07
C ALA A 439 13.54 -6.81 15.98
N GLY A 440 14.39 -6.30 16.89
CA GLY A 440 15.81 -6.67 17.00
C GLY A 440 16.08 -8.14 17.37
N ARG A 441 15.05 -8.91 17.67
CA ARG A 441 15.15 -10.38 17.81
C ARG A 441 15.16 -11.11 16.47
N ALA A 442 14.67 -10.47 15.41
CA ALA A 442 14.75 -11.01 14.07
C ALA A 442 16.08 -10.63 13.42
N GLU A 443 16.46 -11.39 12.42
CA GLU A 443 17.66 -11.14 11.63
C GLU A 443 17.51 -9.86 10.80
N CYS A 444 16.30 -9.51 10.36
CA CYS A 444 16.05 -8.33 9.54
C CYS A 444 14.76 -7.61 9.94
N VAL A 445 14.77 -6.28 9.93
CA VAL A 445 13.60 -5.44 10.16
C VAL A 445 13.26 -4.68 8.87
N MET A 446 12.00 -4.80 8.43
CA MET A 446 11.51 -4.15 7.23
C MET A 446 10.70 -2.89 7.54
N LEU A 447 11.15 -1.77 6.98
CA LEU A 447 10.44 -0.49 6.96
C LEU A 447 9.70 -0.29 5.62
N ASN A 448 8.54 0.35 5.71
CA ASN A 448 7.77 0.78 4.53
C ASN A 448 8.39 2.03 3.87
N LYS A 449 7.84 2.42 2.72
CA LYS A 449 8.20 3.69 2.05
C LYS A 449 7.51 4.89 2.71
N GLY A 450 8.19 6.03 2.77
CA GLY A 450 7.60 7.28 3.25
C GLY A 450 8.56 8.47 3.21
N PRO A 451 8.05 9.70 3.44
CA PRO A 451 8.82 10.93 3.31
C PRO A 451 9.98 11.06 4.31
N PHE A 452 9.90 10.39 5.46
CA PHE A 452 10.91 10.47 6.53
C PHE A 452 11.74 9.19 6.62
N ALA A 453 12.00 8.52 5.49
CA ALA A 453 12.67 7.23 5.48
C ALA A 453 14.08 7.28 6.11
N THR A 454 14.89 8.28 5.76
CA THR A 454 16.25 8.49 6.33
C THR A 454 16.23 8.65 7.84
N ASP A 455 15.32 9.48 8.34
CA ASP A 455 15.14 9.73 9.78
C ASP A 455 14.69 8.45 10.49
N THR A 456 13.76 7.71 9.87
CA THR A 456 13.22 6.46 10.42
C THR A 456 14.29 5.38 10.52
N ILE A 457 15.14 5.23 9.50
CA ILE A 457 16.27 4.28 9.51
C ILE A 457 17.22 4.63 10.65
N SER A 458 17.56 5.91 10.82
CA SER A 458 18.45 6.38 11.88
C SER A 458 17.88 6.08 13.27
N VAL A 459 16.58 6.35 13.48
CA VAL A 459 15.88 6.01 14.73
C VAL A 459 15.87 4.50 14.98
N LEU A 460 15.60 3.69 13.96
CA LEU A 460 15.59 2.23 14.08
C LEU A 460 16.97 1.70 14.47
N ILE A 461 18.03 2.12 13.77
CA ILE A 461 19.41 1.70 14.05
C ILE A 461 19.78 2.05 15.50
N HIS A 462 19.47 3.27 15.95
CA HIS A 462 19.72 3.68 17.32
C HIS A 462 19.02 2.77 18.35
N ILE A 463 17.73 2.47 18.14
CA ILE A 463 16.98 1.56 19.02
C ILE A 463 17.61 0.16 19.02
N LEU A 464 17.98 -0.36 17.85
CA LEU A 464 18.56 -1.70 17.73
C LEU A 464 19.95 -1.79 18.39
N ASP A 465 20.78 -0.75 18.26
CA ASP A 465 22.09 -0.65 18.91
C ASP A 465 21.96 -0.69 20.44
N ASP A 466 21.04 0.12 20.98
CA ASP A 466 20.77 0.18 22.42
C ASP A 466 20.26 -1.18 22.93
N MET A 467 19.34 -1.82 22.23
CA MET A 467 18.79 -3.12 22.62
C MET A 467 19.82 -4.26 22.52
N HIS A 468 20.68 -4.25 21.51
CA HIS A 468 21.73 -5.26 21.35
C HIS A 468 22.70 -5.27 22.54
N SER A 469 22.99 -4.10 23.11
CA SER A 469 23.82 -3.98 24.31
C SER A 469 23.23 -4.71 25.54
N LEU A 470 21.90 -4.82 25.60
CA LEU A 470 21.17 -5.44 26.70
C LEU A 470 20.94 -6.95 26.50
N PHE A 471 20.64 -7.39 25.28
CA PHE A 471 20.23 -8.78 25.00
C PHE A 471 21.35 -9.81 24.92
N LYS A 472 22.62 -9.39 24.81
CA LYS A 472 23.78 -10.31 24.74
C LYS A 472 23.87 -11.29 25.91
N LYS A 473 23.18 -11.01 27.02
CA LYS A 473 23.19 -11.85 28.22
C LYS A 473 22.35 -13.14 28.09
N ASN A 474 21.42 -13.25 27.14
CA ASN A 474 20.41 -14.33 27.14
C ASN A 474 20.19 -15.14 25.83
N ARG A 475 20.82 -14.86 24.69
CA ARG A 475 20.68 -15.70 23.46
C ARG A 475 21.90 -15.60 22.52
N GLN A 476 22.17 -16.67 21.76
CA GLN A 476 22.99 -16.61 20.55
C GLN A 476 22.10 -16.11 19.40
N LEU A 477 22.36 -14.90 18.90
CA LEU A 477 21.77 -14.42 17.63
C LEU A 477 22.63 -14.97 16.48
N LEU A 478 21.99 -15.45 15.41
CA LEU A 478 22.71 -15.77 14.17
C LEU A 478 23.37 -14.49 13.67
N LYS A 479 24.62 -14.58 13.23
CA LYS A 479 25.38 -13.38 12.85
C LYS A 479 24.86 -12.83 11.53
N LYS A 480 25.09 -11.52 11.33
CA LYS A 480 24.79 -10.85 10.06
C LYS A 480 25.40 -11.62 8.89
N GLU A 481 26.59 -12.20 8.98
CA GLU A 481 27.18 -12.95 7.85
C GLU A 481 26.46 -14.25 7.49
N MET A 482 25.56 -14.76 8.35
CA MET A 482 24.76 -15.96 8.12
C MET A 482 23.38 -15.66 7.53
N LEU A 483 23.11 -14.38 7.23
CA LEU A 483 21.84 -13.85 6.74
C LEU A 483 21.78 -13.79 5.19
N TRP A 484 22.69 -14.47 4.48
CA TRP A 484 22.99 -14.20 3.06
C TRP A 484 23.24 -15.44 2.22
#